data_AF-A0A161MHV8-F1
#
_entry.id   AF-A0A161MHV8-F1
#
_cell.length_a   1.000
_cell.length_b   1.000
_cell.length_c   1.000
_cell.angle_alpha   90.00
_cell.angle_beta   90.00
_cell.angle_gamma   90.00
#
_symmetry.space_group_name_H-M   'P 1'
#
loop_
_entity.id
_entity.type
_entity.pdbx_description
1 polymer ?
#
loop_
_entity_poly.entity_id
_entity_poly.type
_entity_poly.pdbx_seq_one_letter_code
_entity_poly.pdbx_strand_id
1 'polypeptide(L)'
;KITRSRHVFDRALRSLPITQHHRIWPLYINFLKKHDIPETAVRVFRRYLKLCPEDTEEYIDYLISINRLDEASVRLAEIVNSDEFVSKHGKSNHQLWTELCDLISKNPLEMKYNS
;
A
#
# COMPACT_ATOMS: atom_id res chain seq x y z
N LYS A 1 12.61 7.37 -19.19
CA LYS A 1 11.40 6.63 -19.62
C LYS A 1 10.32 6.58 -18.51
N ILE A 2 10.68 6.38 -17.25
CA ILE A 2 9.77 6.33 -16.08
C ILE A 2 8.88 7.58 -15.96
N THR A 3 9.47 8.77 -16.06
CA THR A 3 8.73 10.06 -15.97
C THR A 3 7.63 10.18 -17.01
N ARG A 4 7.88 9.73 -18.26
CA ARG A 4 6.89 9.79 -19.34
C ARG A 4 5.71 8.86 -19.07
N SER A 5 5.96 7.62 -18.63
CA SER A 5 4.89 6.68 -18.26
C SER A 5 4.05 7.21 -17.09
N ARG A 6 4.70 7.79 -16.06
CA ARG A 6 4.03 8.46 -14.94
C ARG A 6 3.08 9.56 -15.42
N HIS A 7 3.55 10.44 -16.30
CA HIS A 7 2.70 11.49 -16.89
C HIS A 7 1.52 10.94 -17.70
N VAL A 8 1.69 9.80 -18.39
CA VAL A 8 0.59 9.17 -19.13
C VAL A 8 -0.46 8.64 -18.17
N PHE A 9 -0.08 7.93 -17.11
CA PHE A 9 -1.02 7.48 -16.07
C PHE A 9 -1.71 8.66 -15.38
N ASP A 10 -0.96 9.68 -14.97
CA ASP A 10 -1.52 10.87 -14.33
C ASP A 10 -2.49 11.62 -15.25
N ARG A 11 -2.19 11.71 -16.56
CA ARG A 11 -3.10 12.29 -17.54
C ARG A 11 -4.35 11.44 -17.70
N ALA A 12 -4.23 10.11 -17.79
CA ALA A 12 -5.40 9.23 -17.86
C ALA A 12 -6.32 9.40 -16.64
N LEU A 13 -5.76 9.44 -15.43
CA LEU A 13 -6.53 9.67 -14.19
C LEU A 13 -7.20 11.07 -14.14
N ARG A 14 -6.62 12.08 -14.79
CA ARG A 14 -7.21 13.43 -14.87
C ARG A 14 -8.28 13.54 -15.96
N SER A 15 -8.11 12.84 -17.07
CA SER A 15 -9.00 12.93 -18.24
C SER A 15 -10.19 11.98 -18.17
N LEU A 16 -10.12 10.92 -17.36
CA LEU A 16 -11.18 9.91 -17.26
C LEU A 16 -12.02 10.08 -15.98
N PRO A 17 -13.34 9.81 -16.05
CA PRO A 17 -14.20 9.76 -14.86
C PRO A 17 -13.68 8.75 -13.83
N ILE A 18 -13.96 9.00 -12.55
CA ILE A 18 -13.57 8.13 -11.43
C ILE A 18 -14.04 6.68 -11.61
N THR A 19 -15.18 6.48 -12.28
CA THR A 19 -15.72 5.14 -12.60
C THR A 19 -14.79 4.31 -13.48
N GLN A 20 -13.84 4.92 -14.20
CA GLN A 20 -12.84 4.22 -15.03
C GLN A 20 -11.50 4.03 -14.31
N HIS A 21 -11.31 4.62 -13.13
CA HIS A 21 -10.03 4.59 -12.43
C HIS A 21 -9.64 3.17 -11.99
N HIS A 22 -10.61 2.30 -11.73
CA HIS A 22 -10.39 0.88 -11.42
C HIS A 22 -9.59 0.12 -12.49
N ARG A 23 -9.58 0.59 -13.75
CA ARG A 23 -8.78 -0.02 -14.84
C ARG A 23 -7.36 0.53 -14.91
N ILE A 24 -7.17 1.78 -14.49
CA ILE A 24 -5.90 2.49 -14.61
C ILE A 24 -4.99 2.19 -13.41
N TRP A 25 -5.57 2.14 -12.21
CA TRP A 25 -4.80 1.92 -10.99
C TRP A 25 -4.02 0.61 -10.96
N PRO A 26 -4.59 -0.56 -11.28
CA PRO A 26 -3.83 -1.82 -11.29
C PRO A 26 -2.64 -1.78 -12.25
N LEU A 27 -2.81 -1.15 -13.42
CA LEU A 27 -1.73 -0.97 -14.39
C LEU A 27 -0.63 -0.04 -13.86
N TYR A 28 -1.02 1.03 -13.17
CA TYR A 28 -0.07 1.98 -12.59
C TYR A 28 0.69 1.37 -11.41
N ILE A 29 -0.01 0.65 -10.51
CA ILE A 29 0.61 -0.04 -9.39
C ILE A 29 1.57 -1.13 -9.87
N ASN A 30 1.16 -1.96 -10.85
CA ASN A 30 2.05 -2.96 -11.45
C ASN A 30 3.28 -2.34 -12.13
N PHE A 31 3.11 -1.19 -12.78
CA PHE A 31 4.23 -0.42 -13.33
C PHE A 31 5.21 0.02 -12.22
N LEU A 32 4.70 0.52 -11.10
CA LEU A 32 5.52 0.94 -9.96
C LEU A 32 6.25 -0.23 -9.31
N LYS A 33 5.58 -1.37 -9.08
CA LYS A 33 6.18 -2.60 -8.53
C LYS A 33 7.35 -3.11 -9.40
N LYS A 34 7.37 -2.83 -10.70
CA LYS A 34 8.42 -3.24 -11.64
C LYS A 34 9.61 -2.28 -11.72
N HIS A 35 9.53 -1.12 -11.08
CA HIS A 35 10.57 -0.08 -11.16
C HIS A 35 11.07 0.27 -9.76
N ASP A 36 12.40 0.40 -9.63
CA ASP A 36 13.06 0.78 -8.37
C ASP A 36 12.90 2.28 -8.08
N ILE A 37 11.68 2.69 -7.70
CA ILE A 37 11.31 4.08 -7.38
C ILE A 37 10.42 4.15 -6.13
N PRO A 38 10.92 3.73 -4.96
CA PRO A 38 10.12 3.51 -3.76
C PRO A 38 9.35 4.75 -3.28
N GLU A 39 9.98 5.93 -3.29
CA GLU A 39 9.33 7.18 -2.85
C GLU A 39 8.14 7.57 -3.72
N THR A 40 8.26 7.39 -5.04
CA THR A 40 7.17 7.67 -5.98
C THR A 40 6.07 6.63 -5.83
N ALA A 41 6.43 5.35 -5.70
CA ALA A 41 5.47 4.28 -5.53
C ALA A 41 4.64 4.49 -4.26
N VAL A 42 5.27 4.76 -3.12
CA VAL A 42 4.62 5.07 -1.84
C VAL A 42 3.61 6.21 -1.99
N ARG A 43 3.99 7.32 -2.63
CA ARG A 43 3.08 8.46 -2.84
C ARG A 43 1.88 8.10 -3.71
N VAL A 44 2.07 7.28 -4.74
CA VAL A 44 1.00 6.85 -5.64
C VAL A 44 0.08 5.85 -4.95
N PHE A 45 0.62 4.88 -4.20
CA PHE A 45 -0.15 3.95 -3.38
C PHE A 45 -1.03 4.67 -2.36
N ARG A 46 -0.50 5.66 -1.62
CA ARG A 46 -1.30 6.46 -0.68
C ARG A 46 -2.47 7.18 -1.35
N ARG A 47 -2.32 7.60 -2.62
CA ARG A 47 -3.42 8.19 -3.39
C ARG A 47 -4.43 7.13 -3.85
N TYR A 48 -3.95 5.95 -4.22
CA TYR A 48 -4.79 4.82 -4.61
C TYR A 48 -5.67 4.33 -3.46
N LEU A 49 -5.11 4.15 -2.26
CA LEU A 49 -5.84 3.65 -1.09
C LEU A 49 -6.95 4.59 -0.60
N LYS A 50 -6.88 5.89 -0.91
CA LYS A 50 -8.00 6.82 -0.66
C LYS A 50 -9.25 6.48 -1.46
N LEU A 51 -9.10 5.74 -2.56
CA LEU A 51 -10.20 5.31 -3.43
C LEU A 51 -10.55 3.84 -3.21
N CYS A 52 -9.55 3.00 -2.95
CA CYS A 52 -9.69 1.56 -2.77
C CYS A 52 -9.02 1.14 -1.44
N PRO A 53 -9.68 1.37 -0.28
CA PRO A 53 -9.13 1.01 1.02
C PRO A 53 -8.98 -0.52 1.20
N GLU A 54 -9.75 -1.31 0.46
CA GLU A 54 -9.66 -2.79 0.42
C GLU A 54 -8.29 -3.31 -0.05
N ASP A 55 -7.53 -2.50 -0.79
CA ASP A 55 -6.20 -2.87 -1.31
C ASP A 55 -5.06 -2.53 -0.34
N THR A 56 -5.38 -2.18 0.91
CA THR A 56 -4.36 -1.82 1.90
C THR A 56 -3.39 -2.97 2.17
N GLU A 57 -3.85 -4.22 2.13
CA GLU A 57 -2.98 -5.41 2.24
C GLU A 57 -1.90 -5.43 1.14
N GLU A 58 -2.25 -5.14 -0.12
CA GLU A 58 -1.28 -5.10 -1.22
C GLU A 58 -0.23 -4.00 -1.04
N TYR A 59 -0.58 -2.90 -0.35
CA TYR A 59 0.36 -1.84 -0.03
C TYR A 59 1.31 -2.24 1.11
N ILE A 60 0.80 -2.96 2.11
CA ILE A 60 1.62 -3.52 3.21
C ILE A 60 2.64 -4.50 2.63
N ASP A 61 2.22 -5.41 1.76
CA ASP A 61 3.11 -6.35 1.06
C ASP A 61 4.21 -5.62 0.27
N TYR A 62 3.83 -4.55 -0.42
CA TYR A 62 4.78 -3.70 -1.13
C TYR A 62 5.80 -3.06 -0.18
N LEU A 63 5.36 -2.47 0.93
CA LEU A 63 6.24 -1.86 1.93
C LEU A 63 7.21 -2.88 2.54
N ILE A 64 6.75 -4.09 2.82
CA ILE A 64 7.60 -5.20 3.31
C ILE A 64 8.65 -5.55 2.24
N SER A 65 8.26 -5.64 0.97
CA SER A 65 9.19 -5.97 -0.13
C SER A 65 10.31 -4.94 -0.33
N ILE A 66 10.09 -3.68 0.03
CA ILE A 66 11.10 -2.62 -0.02
C ILE A 66 11.75 -2.35 1.34
N ASN A 67 11.55 -3.25 2.31
CA ASN A 67 12.09 -3.18 3.68
C ASN A 67 11.69 -1.91 4.45
N ARG A 68 10.51 -1.33 4.18
CA ARG A 68 9.92 -0.20 4.93
C ARG A 68 8.96 -0.70 5.99
N LEU A 69 9.53 -1.40 6.97
CA LEU A 69 8.80 -2.19 7.96
C LEU A 69 8.11 -1.30 9.01
N ASP A 70 8.62 -0.08 9.23
CA ASP A 70 7.98 0.95 10.05
C ASP A 70 6.59 1.30 9.52
N GLU A 71 6.51 1.72 8.25
CA GLU A 71 5.26 2.14 7.64
C GLU A 71 4.32 0.94 7.44
N ALA A 72 4.86 -0.23 7.11
CA ALA A 72 4.08 -1.45 6.99
C ALA A 72 3.37 -1.79 8.31
N SER A 73 4.07 -1.67 9.44
CA SER A 73 3.51 -1.98 10.75
C SER A 73 2.43 -0.99 11.17
N VAL A 74 2.64 0.32 10.94
CA VAL A 74 1.62 1.34 11.24
C VAL A 74 0.36 1.08 10.41
N ARG A 75 0.51 0.79 9.12
CA ARG A 75 -0.62 0.47 8.24
C ARG A 75 -1.34 -0.81 8.62
N LEU A 76 -0.60 -1.83 8.99
CA LEU A 76 -1.17 -3.09 9.44
C LEU A 76 -1.92 -2.91 10.76
N ALA A 77 -1.39 -2.14 11.70
CA ALA A 77 -2.08 -1.78 12.93
C ALA A 77 -3.38 -0.97 12.68
N GLU A 78 -3.36 -0.03 11.73
CA GLU A 78 -4.55 0.75 11.34
C GLU A 78 -5.68 -0.16 10.84
N ILE A 79 -5.40 -1.12 9.96
CA ILE A 79 -6.43 -2.01 9.41
C ILE A 79 -6.91 -3.07 10.41
N VAL A 80 -6.00 -3.55 11.26
CA VAL A 80 -6.30 -4.54 12.30
C VAL A 80 -7.20 -3.95 13.40
N ASN A 81 -7.01 -2.66 13.71
CA ASN A 81 -7.82 -1.92 14.67
C ASN A 81 -9.11 -1.35 14.08
N SER A 82 -9.37 -1.54 12.79
CA SER A 82 -10.58 -1.09 12.12
C SER A 82 -11.60 -2.24 12.04
N ASP A 83 -12.68 -2.15 12.81
CA ASP A 83 -13.80 -3.12 12.74
C ASP A 83 -14.52 -3.15 11.38
N GLU A 84 -14.35 -2.11 10.56
CA GLU A 84 -14.94 -2.01 9.21
C GLU A 84 -14.04 -2.61 8.12
N PHE A 85 -12.79 -2.95 8.44
CA PHE A 85 -11.87 -3.48 7.44
C PHE A 85 -12.20 -4.93 7.10
N VAL A 86 -12.46 -5.18 5.81
CA VAL A 86 -12.65 -6.52 5.26
C VAL A 86 -11.44 -6.86 4.39
N SER A 87 -10.71 -7.90 4.77
CA SER A 87 -9.56 -8.39 4.00
C SER A 87 -10.01 -8.83 2.61
N LYS A 88 -9.34 -8.29 1.58
CA LYS A 88 -9.52 -8.71 0.19
C LYS A 88 -9.04 -10.14 -0.03
N HIS A 89 -8.06 -10.57 0.76
CA HIS A 89 -7.52 -11.93 0.74
C HIS A 89 -8.33 -12.92 1.57
N GLY A 90 -9.43 -12.49 2.20
CA GLY A 90 -10.25 -13.34 3.06
C GLY A 90 -9.59 -13.71 4.39
N LYS A 91 -8.55 -12.94 4.80
CA LYS A 91 -7.90 -13.13 6.10
C LYS A 91 -8.82 -12.71 7.23
N SER A 92 -8.82 -13.48 8.32
CA SER A 92 -9.50 -13.08 9.54
C SER A 92 -8.73 -11.98 10.26
N ASN A 93 -9.43 -11.18 11.09
CA ASN A 93 -8.77 -10.16 11.90
C ASN A 93 -7.63 -10.77 12.76
N HIS A 94 -7.85 -11.96 13.33
CA HIS A 94 -6.81 -12.67 14.09
C HIS A 94 -5.56 -12.99 13.24
N GLN A 95 -5.71 -13.35 11.96
CA GLN A 95 -4.56 -13.58 11.08
C GLN A 95 -3.77 -12.28 10.84
N LEU A 96 -4.46 -11.17 10.61
CA LEU A 96 -3.83 -9.86 10.46
C LEU A 96 -3.11 -9.42 11.75
N TRP A 97 -3.71 -9.67 12.93
CA TRP A 97 -3.05 -9.49 14.23
C TRP A 97 -1.78 -10.33 14.37
N THR A 98 -1.82 -11.58 13.90
CA THR A 98 -0.65 -12.47 13.96
C THR A 98 0.47 -11.94 13.06
N GLU A 99 0.15 -11.52 11.84
CA GLU A 99 1.11 -10.89 10.93
C GLU A 99 1.72 -9.61 11.53
N LEU A 100 0.91 -8.80 12.24
CA LEU A 100 1.38 -7.61 12.94
C LEU A 100 2.37 -7.96 14.05
N CYS A 101 2.04 -8.96 14.87
CA CYS A 101 2.91 -9.45 15.93
C CYS A 101 4.24 -9.97 15.37
N ASP A 102 4.21 -10.73 14.27
CA ASP A 102 5.42 -11.23 13.61
C ASP A 102 6.27 -10.08 13.05
N LEU A 103 5.64 -9.06 12.48
CA LEU A 103 6.31 -7.90 11.91
C LEU A 103 6.99 -7.06 13.00
N ILE A 104 6.30 -6.80 14.12
CA ILE A 104 6.84 -6.06 15.27
C ILE A 104 7.92 -6.87 15.99
N SER A 105 7.72 -8.17 16.17
CA SER A 105 8.68 -9.06 16.85
C SER A 105 9.99 -9.20 16.08
N LYS A 106 9.96 -9.03 14.76
CA LYS A 106 11.16 -9.01 13.91
C LYS A 106 11.92 -7.68 13.99
N ASN A 107 11.29 -6.59 14.44
CA ASN A 107 11.89 -5.25 14.55
C ASN A 107 11.63 -4.52 15.89
N PRO A 108 11.97 -5.11 17.04
CA PRO A 108 11.74 -4.47 18.35
C PRO A 108 12.57 -3.19 18.58
N LEU A 109 13.57 -2.90 17.74
CA LEU A 109 14.54 -1.82 17.94
C LEU A 109 14.30 -0.56 17.08
N GLU A 110 13.67 -0.66 15.90
CA GLU A 110 13.43 0.52 15.04
C GLU A 110 12.24 1.37 15.48
N MET A 111 11.30 0.81 16.25
CA MET A 111 10.09 1.54 16.66
C MET A 111 10.29 2.51 17.83
N LYS A 112 11.42 2.43 18.54
CA LYS A 112 11.67 3.29 19.72
C LYS A 112 12.22 4.68 19.39
N TYR A 113 12.51 5.00 18.12
CA TYR A 113 13.27 6.21 17.77
C TYR A 113 12.47 7.39 17.19
N ASN A 114 11.14 7.28 17.08
CA ASN A 114 10.28 8.36 16.53
C ASN A 114 9.22 8.84 17.53
N SER A 115 9.58 8.94 18.81
CA SER A 115 8.80 9.65 19.84
C SER A 115 9.29 11.08 20.00
#